data_AF-A0A3N6ADH1-F1
#
_entry.id   AF-A0A3N6ADH1-F1
#
_cell.length_a   1.000
_cell.length_b   1.000
_cell.length_c   1.000
_cell.angle_alpha   90.00
_cell.angle_beta   90.00
_cell.angle_gamma   90.00
#
_symmetry.space_group_name_H-M   'P 1'
#
loop_
_entity.id
_entity.type
_entity.pdbx_description
1 polymer ?
#
loop_
_entity_poly.entity_id
_entity_poly.type
_entity_poly.pdbx_seq_one_letter_code
_entity_poly.pdbx_strand_id
1 'polypeptide(L)'
;MKNLEFILRDYIIGRPVISIEYDEDDQTIGEIIDAHRGLIYGHIELNDEQKLTSFMIDMEEIMEHNDVSLDEYEELTPDELIGCAEDFAKDFCRESLHFKEMTQWNGESYMVIFEEKDMALNLFIPNSGVTIEINKQGFIISAVLFQSYYQLTYPDIQISAEDAKEIICRYPLVQLGIFEDSGEMKLVYYPNREYLAVHVDGQIATTEEFLEEKAADTHEFKPVTVTQSVESLLGVTDDMYKVETENGTFWYDSLDVENVQTADPIVKIERTDDLQLDYESSVEWEESEELPEELLEERAKIFLEAIIGNIHDKYILEDQLQEDEDIEFLNEEDLTEEERQFFEELEKMEADEDEGLDEDDEFNFEPFTTFTFIRHYEGIRMDEYSIHVNVGVYTGVIRDCSIILPDESQLLAMNMEPVVSIEVAKTIFKEHLQMKLARTINYEDEDEDVTLYGLDYVMDFPQNRRIERIDATTGEVYYEFSDVLREG
;
A
#
# COMPACT_ATOMS: atom_id res chain seq x y z
N MET A 1 7.60 -16.13 -34.00
CA MET A 1 7.42 -15.05 -33.01
C MET A 1 7.69 -13.74 -33.72
N LYS A 2 6.80 -12.76 -33.61
CA LYS A 2 7.16 -11.35 -33.88
C LYS A 2 8.24 -10.98 -32.84
N ASN A 3 9.25 -10.19 -33.20
CA ASN A 3 10.24 -9.70 -32.24
C ASN A 3 9.52 -8.79 -31.23
N LEU A 4 9.63 -9.05 -29.92
CA LEU A 4 8.95 -8.29 -28.88
C LEU A 4 9.32 -6.79 -29.00
N GLU A 5 10.59 -6.52 -29.27
CA GLU A 5 11.19 -5.22 -29.54
C GLU A 5 10.52 -4.48 -30.71
N PHE A 6 10.07 -5.23 -31.73
CA PHE A 6 9.43 -4.65 -32.90
C PHE A 6 8.00 -4.19 -32.60
N ILE A 7 7.30 -4.88 -31.69
CA ILE A 7 5.94 -4.53 -31.29
C ILE A 7 5.98 -3.41 -30.25
N LEU A 8 6.78 -3.57 -29.19
CA LEU A 8 6.85 -2.61 -28.08
C LEU A 8 7.20 -1.20 -28.54
N ARG A 9 8.13 -1.05 -29.49
CA ARG A 9 8.50 0.27 -30.03
C ARG A 9 7.34 1.06 -30.65
N ASP A 10 6.24 0.43 -31.07
CA ASP A 10 5.09 1.15 -31.64
C ASP A 10 4.27 1.87 -30.56
N TYR A 11 4.44 1.48 -29.29
CA TYR A 11 3.78 2.07 -28.12
C TYR A 11 4.65 3.08 -27.36
N ILE A 12 5.96 3.13 -27.67
CA ILE A 12 6.93 4.05 -27.07
C ILE A 12 6.99 5.36 -27.85
N ILE A 13 7.06 6.48 -27.14
CA ILE A 13 7.21 7.81 -27.75
C ILE A 13 8.44 7.90 -28.65
N GLY A 14 8.29 8.51 -29.83
CA GLY A 14 9.37 8.63 -30.82
C GLY A 14 9.74 7.33 -31.56
N ARG A 15 9.21 6.18 -31.12
CA ARG A 15 9.46 4.85 -31.70
C ARG A 15 10.95 4.53 -31.88
N PRO A 16 11.77 4.64 -30.82
CA PRO A 16 13.19 4.36 -30.90
C PRO A 16 13.46 2.94 -31.36
N VAL A 17 14.65 2.71 -31.92
CA VAL A 17 15.11 1.36 -32.22
C VAL A 17 15.63 0.77 -30.91
N ILE A 18 14.87 -0.16 -30.34
CA ILE A 18 15.18 -0.78 -29.05
C ILE A 18 15.76 -2.19 -29.21
N SER A 19 16.54 -2.62 -28.23
CA SER A 19 16.85 -4.02 -27.93
C SER A 19 16.49 -4.32 -26.48
N ILE A 20 16.33 -5.60 -26.16
CA ILE A 20 16.11 -6.05 -24.78
C ILE A 20 17.35 -6.82 -24.35
N GLU A 21 17.96 -6.38 -23.25
CA GLU A 21 19.04 -7.11 -22.58
C GLU A 21 18.42 -7.81 -21.38
N TYR A 22 18.40 -9.15 -21.43
CA TYR A 22 17.88 -9.95 -20.33
C TYR A 22 18.94 -10.10 -19.26
N ASP A 23 18.49 -10.22 -18.02
CA ASP A 23 19.34 -10.59 -16.91
C ASP A 23 20.06 -11.93 -17.22
N GLU A 24 21.34 -12.03 -16.86
CA GLU A 24 22.13 -13.24 -17.11
C GLU A 24 21.65 -14.41 -16.25
N ASP A 25 21.13 -14.11 -15.07
CA ASP A 25 20.69 -15.06 -14.05
C ASP A 25 19.17 -15.33 -14.15
N ASP A 26 18.38 -14.33 -14.57
CA ASP A 26 16.94 -14.49 -14.81
C ASP A 26 16.46 -13.98 -16.20
N GLN A 27 16.26 -14.91 -17.13
CA GLN A 27 15.75 -14.60 -18.48
C GLN A 27 14.28 -14.16 -18.52
N THR A 28 13.61 -14.07 -17.38
CA THR A 28 12.27 -13.49 -17.27
C THR A 28 12.30 -11.97 -17.10
N ILE A 29 13.41 -11.40 -16.64
CA ILE A 29 13.59 -9.96 -16.43
C ILE A 29 14.48 -9.39 -17.54
N GLY A 30 14.14 -8.22 -18.07
CA GLY A 30 14.99 -7.57 -19.07
C GLY A 30 14.85 -6.06 -19.13
N GLU A 31 15.96 -5.41 -19.46
CA GLU A 31 16.05 -3.97 -19.67
C GLU A 31 15.77 -3.62 -21.14
N ILE A 32 14.92 -2.62 -21.35
CA ILE A 32 14.67 -2.04 -22.67
C ILE A 32 15.75 -0.99 -22.92
N ILE A 33 16.60 -1.19 -23.92
CA ILE A 33 17.70 -0.28 -24.22
C ILE A 33 17.59 0.34 -25.62
N ASP A 34 18.08 1.57 -25.80
CA ASP A 34 18.34 2.15 -27.11
C ASP A 34 19.45 1.37 -27.82
N ALA A 35 19.13 0.70 -28.92
CA ALA A 35 20.07 -0.15 -29.65
C ALA A 35 21.25 0.61 -30.28
N HIS A 36 21.20 1.93 -30.35
CA HIS A 36 22.27 2.79 -30.88
C HIS A 36 23.14 3.41 -29.78
N ARG A 37 22.58 3.66 -28.60
CA ARG A 37 23.22 4.42 -27.53
C ARG A 37 23.53 3.61 -26.28
N GLY A 38 22.85 2.47 -26.09
CA GLY A 38 22.95 1.67 -24.87
C GLY A 38 22.38 2.39 -23.65
N LEU A 39 21.40 3.28 -23.84
CA LEU A 39 20.68 3.94 -22.75
C LEU A 39 19.48 3.07 -22.36
N ILE A 40 19.26 2.88 -21.07
CA ILE A 40 18.13 2.13 -20.54
C ILE A 40 16.90 3.04 -20.59
N TYR A 41 15.81 2.54 -21.14
CA TYR A 41 14.52 3.24 -21.28
C TYR A 41 13.42 2.64 -20.42
N GLY A 42 13.70 1.55 -19.71
CA GLY A 42 12.73 0.89 -18.85
C GLY A 42 13.00 -0.60 -18.77
N HIS A 43 12.00 -1.35 -18.30
CA HIS A 43 12.11 -2.78 -18.03
C HIS A 43 10.88 -3.54 -18.50
N ILE A 44 11.06 -4.84 -18.66
CA ILE A 44 9.99 -5.80 -18.87
C ILE A 44 10.15 -7.00 -17.95
N GLU A 45 9.04 -7.67 -17.72
CA GLU A 45 9.02 -9.00 -17.13
C GLU A 45 8.23 -9.94 -18.04
N LEU A 46 8.66 -11.20 -18.05
CA LEU A 46 8.04 -12.30 -18.74
C LEU A 46 7.65 -13.38 -17.73
N ASN A 47 6.72 -14.26 -18.11
CA ASN A 47 6.56 -15.54 -17.42
C ASN A 47 7.45 -16.63 -18.02
N ASP A 48 7.43 -17.82 -17.42
CA ASP A 48 8.14 -19.03 -17.90
C ASP A 48 7.79 -19.43 -19.35
N GLU A 49 6.61 -19.05 -19.83
CA GLU A 49 6.20 -19.26 -21.22
C GLU A 49 6.71 -18.16 -22.18
N GLN A 50 7.58 -17.26 -21.69
CA GLN A 50 8.17 -16.13 -22.41
C GLN A 50 7.12 -15.15 -22.95
N LYS A 51 6.08 -14.90 -22.15
CA LYS A 51 5.02 -13.91 -22.44
C LYS A 51 5.11 -12.75 -21.47
N LEU A 52 4.88 -11.55 -22.00
CA LEU A 52 4.91 -10.30 -21.24
C LEU A 52 3.93 -10.33 -20.06
N THR A 53 4.45 -10.08 -18.86
CA THR A 53 3.69 -9.91 -17.61
C THR A 53 3.77 -8.46 -17.12
N SER A 54 4.92 -7.81 -17.32
CA SER A 54 5.12 -6.39 -16.97
C SER A 54 5.85 -5.65 -18.08
N PHE A 55 5.52 -4.38 -18.25
CA PHE A 55 6.19 -3.43 -19.14
C PHE A 55 6.19 -2.06 -18.48
N MET A 56 7.34 -1.40 -18.41
CA MET A 56 7.46 -0.03 -17.91
C MET A 56 8.48 0.74 -18.72
N ILE A 57 8.20 2.02 -18.95
CA ILE A 57 9.08 2.95 -19.65
C ILE A 57 9.34 4.19 -18.79
N ASP A 58 10.60 4.56 -18.69
CA ASP A 58 11.03 5.86 -18.23
C ASP A 58 10.84 6.90 -19.35
N MET A 59 9.73 7.62 -19.27
CA MET A 59 9.40 8.66 -20.23
C MET A 59 10.37 9.85 -20.17
N GLU A 60 10.92 10.18 -19.00
CA GLU A 60 11.85 11.30 -18.84
C GLU A 60 13.15 11.00 -19.58
N GLU A 61 13.73 9.84 -19.34
CA GLU A 61 14.97 9.38 -19.99
C GLU A 61 14.82 9.34 -21.53
N ILE A 62 13.68 8.87 -22.05
CA ILE A 62 13.43 8.88 -23.50
C ILE A 62 13.37 10.30 -24.04
N MET A 63 12.64 11.20 -23.38
CA MET A 63 12.43 12.57 -23.86
C MET A 63 13.72 13.40 -23.79
N GLU A 64 14.53 13.24 -22.75
CA GLU A 64 15.81 13.93 -22.59
C GLU A 64 16.81 13.53 -23.69
N HIS A 65 16.79 12.27 -24.10
CA HIS A 65 17.78 11.74 -25.02
C HIS A 65 17.33 11.65 -26.49
N ASN A 66 16.03 11.63 -26.81
CA ASN A 66 15.58 11.39 -28.20
C ASN A 66 15.21 12.62 -29.05
N ASP A 67 15.37 13.86 -28.55
CA ASP A 67 14.88 15.06 -29.26
C ASP A 67 13.40 14.89 -29.66
N VAL A 68 12.61 14.35 -28.73
CA VAL A 68 11.16 14.15 -28.86
C VAL A 68 10.49 14.82 -27.67
N SER A 69 9.41 15.55 -27.94
CA SER A 69 8.63 16.23 -26.91
C SER A 69 7.16 15.86 -27.04
N LEU A 70 6.46 15.72 -25.91
CA LEU A 70 5.01 15.51 -25.88
C LEU A 70 4.23 16.65 -26.54
N ASP A 71 4.78 17.88 -26.54
CA ASP A 71 4.20 19.05 -27.20
C ASP A 71 4.06 18.89 -28.73
N GLU A 72 4.78 17.92 -29.31
CA GLU A 72 4.68 17.60 -30.75
C GLU A 72 3.47 16.73 -31.09
N TYR A 73 2.81 16.16 -30.08
CA TYR A 73 1.67 15.24 -30.24
C TYR A 73 0.37 15.89 -29.74
N GLU A 74 -0.74 15.54 -30.39
CA GLU A 74 -2.07 16.02 -30.00
C GLU A 74 -2.57 15.22 -28.78
N GLU A 75 -3.19 15.91 -27.83
CA GLU A 75 -3.92 15.26 -26.74
C GLU A 75 -5.13 14.51 -27.29
N LEU A 76 -5.24 13.23 -26.92
CA LEU A 76 -6.29 12.33 -27.36
C LEU A 76 -7.50 12.40 -26.43
N THR A 77 -8.68 12.12 -26.99
CA THR A 77 -9.89 11.95 -26.20
C THR A 77 -9.88 10.61 -25.45
N PRO A 78 -10.66 10.45 -24.36
CA PRO A 78 -10.75 9.18 -23.65
C PRO A 78 -11.10 7.97 -24.53
N ASP A 79 -11.96 8.14 -25.56
CA ASP A 79 -12.27 7.07 -26.52
C ASP A 79 -11.05 6.65 -27.35
N GLU A 80 -10.21 7.61 -27.72
CA GLU A 80 -9.00 7.35 -28.50
C GLU A 80 -7.93 6.68 -27.64
N LEU A 81 -7.78 7.11 -26.38
CA LEU A 81 -6.89 6.48 -25.40
C LEU A 81 -7.29 5.03 -25.11
N ILE A 82 -8.58 4.77 -24.90
CA ILE A 82 -9.09 3.39 -24.76
C ILE A 82 -8.77 2.58 -26.03
N GLY A 83 -8.90 3.17 -27.22
CA GLY A 83 -8.51 2.52 -28.48
C GLY A 83 -7.02 2.15 -28.55
N CYS A 84 -6.13 3.06 -28.14
CA CYS A 84 -4.69 2.79 -28.05
C CYS A 84 -4.38 1.65 -27.08
N ALA A 85 -5.00 1.67 -25.90
CA ALA A 85 -4.84 0.62 -24.89
C ALA A 85 -5.43 -0.73 -25.35
N GLU A 86 -6.55 -0.73 -26.08
CA GLU A 86 -7.14 -1.93 -26.67
C GLU A 86 -6.22 -2.55 -27.73
N ASP A 87 -5.53 -1.73 -28.53
CA ASP A 87 -4.55 -2.21 -29.50
C ASP A 87 -3.34 -2.86 -28.80
N PHE A 88 -2.88 -2.31 -27.67
CA PHE A 88 -1.86 -2.95 -26.84
C PHE A 88 -2.33 -4.30 -26.29
N ALA A 89 -3.51 -4.34 -25.67
CA ALA A 89 -4.09 -5.56 -25.11
C ALA A 89 -4.21 -6.69 -26.16
N LYS A 90 -4.60 -6.35 -27.41
CA LYS A 90 -4.71 -7.31 -28.52
C LYS A 90 -3.37 -7.91 -28.96
N ASP A 91 -2.27 -7.18 -28.82
CA ASP A 91 -0.95 -7.66 -29.25
C ASP A 91 -0.27 -8.55 -28.19
N PHE A 92 -0.60 -8.38 -26.90
CA PHE A 92 0.11 -9.06 -25.79
C PHE A 92 -0.73 -10.02 -24.92
N CYS A 93 -2.05 -9.86 -24.84
CA CYS A 93 -2.91 -10.71 -24.00
C CYS A 93 -3.49 -11.91 -24.76
N ARG A 94 -3.89 -12.94 -24.01
CA ARG A 94 -4.71 -14.06 -24.52
C ARG A 94 -6.19 -13.63 -24.53
N GLU A 95 -6.97 -14.21 -25.44
CA GLU A 95 -8.44 -14.09 -25.49
C GLU A 95 -9.03 -12.69 -25.76
N SER A 96 -10.37 -12.61 -25.80
CA SER A 96 -11.12 -11.38 -26.05
C SER A 96 -11.37 -10.63 -24.74
N LEU A 97 -10.41 -9.81 -24.33
CA LEU A 97 -10.58 -8.91 -23.20
C LEU A 97 -11.64 -7.85 -23.48
N HIS A 98 -12.32 -7.43 -22.42
CA HIS A 98 -13.35 -6.41 -22.46
C HIS A 98 -12.93 -5.19 -21.65
N PHE A 99 -13.13 -4.00 -22.21
CA PHE A 99 -12.97 -2.76 -21.46
C PHE A 99 -13.85 -2.79 -20.21
N LYS A 100 -13.25 -2.57 -19.05
CA LYS A 100 -13.93 -2.52 -17.76
C LYS A 100 -14.06 -1.09 -17.26
N GLU A 101 -12.93 -0.38 -17.20
CA GLU A 101 -12.86 0.90 -16.52
C GLU A 101 -11.70 1.76 -17.03
N MET A 102 -11.88 3.08 -16.97
CA MET A 102 -10.82 4.08 -17.16
C MET A 102 -10.87 5.12 -16.05
N THR A 103 -9.74 5.33 -15.40
CA THR A 103 -9.57 6.25 -14.26
C THR A 103 -8.49 7.26 -14.59
N GLN A 104 -8.68 8.53 -14.22
CA GLN A 104 -7.62 9.53 -14.32
C GLN A 104 -6.61 9.31 -13.20
N TRP A 105 -5.33 9.23 -13.55
CA TRP A 105 -4.24 9.12 -12.59
C TRP A 105 -3.45 10.43 -12.62
N ASN A 106 -3.11 10.99 -11.45
CA ASN A 106 -2.24 12.16 -11.23
C ASN A 106 -2.48 13.43 -12.08
N GLY A 107 -3.57 13.53 -12.85
CA GLY A 107 -3.87 14.63 -13.75
C GLY A 107 -3.17 14.54 -15.12
N GLU A 108 -2.14 13.71 -15.27
CA GLU A 108 -1.29 13.62 -16.48
C GLU A 108 -1.39 12.29 -17.22
N SER A 109 -1.88 11.24 -16.54
CA SER A 109 -2.00 9.90 -17.08
C SER A 109 -3.39 9.32 -16.81
N TYR A 110 -3.66 8.16 -17.41
CA TYR A 110 -4.90 7.43 -17.23
C TYR A 110 -4.59 5.96 -17.04
N MET A 111 -5.32 5.34 -16.12
CA MET A 111 -5.30 3.90 -15.93
C MET A 111 -6.49 3.30 -16.69
N VAL A 112 -6.23 2.35 -17.58
CA VAL A 112 -7.23 1.67 -18.40
C VAL A 112 -7.18 0.18 -18.10
N ILE A 113 -8.31 -0.40 -17.70
CA ILE A 113 -8.41 -1.79 -17.28
C ILE A 113 -9.25 -2.58 -18.30
N PHE A 114 -8.69 -3.69 -18.75
CA PHE A 114 -9.39 -4.70 -19.54
C PHE A 114 -9.36 -6.04 -18.81
N GLU A 115 -10.50 -6.72 -18.75
CA GLU A 115 -10.64 -8.01 -18.06
C GLU A 115 -11.37 -9.03 -18.93
N GLU A 116 -11.15 -10.31 -18.64
CA GLU A 116 -11.98 -11.38 -19.21
C GLU A 116 -13.39 -11.36 -18.63
N LYS A 117 -14.30 -12.02 -19.34
CA LYS A 117 -15.70 -12.10 -18.96
C LYS A 117 -16.14 -13.54 -18.84
N ASP A 118 -16.72 -13.90 -17.70
CA ASP A 118 -17.52 -15.11 -17.57
C ASP A 118 -18.72 -14.99 -18.50
N MET A 119 -18.64 -15.62 -19.67
CA MET A 119 -19.68 -15.54 -20.70
C MET A 119 -21.01 -16.16 -20.27
N ALA A 120 -21.02 -17.07 -19.28
CA ALA A 120 -22.24 -17.70 -18.81
C ALA A 120 -23.09 -16.75 -17.96
N LEU A 121 -22.43 -15.93 -17.13
CA LEU A 121 -23.08 -14.98 -16.22
C LEU A 121 -22.96 -13.52 -16.67
N ASN A 122 -22.16 -13.26 -17.70
CA ASN A 122 -21.81 -11.93 -18.20
C ASN A 122 -21.20 -11.05 -17.08
N LEU A 123 -20.31 -11.64 -16.27
CA LEU A 123 -19.58 -10.97 -15.18
C LEU A 123 -18.11 -10.84 -15.55
N PHE A 124 -17.48 -9.73 -15.19
CA PHE A 124 -16.03 -9.58 -15.29
C PHE A 124 -15.34 -10.52 -14.30
N ILE A 125 -14.16 -11.02 -14.67
CA ILE A 125 -13.31 -11.84 -13.83
C ILE A 125 -12.16 -10.92 -13.36
N PRO A 126 -12.09 -10.58 -12.05
CA PRO A 126 -11.09 -9.63 -11.59
C PRO A 126 -9.68 -10.17 -11.79
N ASN A 127 -8.71 -9.32 -12.13
CA ASN A 127 -7.30 -9.69 -12.32
C ASN A 127 -7.08 -10.79 -13.39
N SER A 128 -7.81 -10.73 -14.51
CA SER A 128 -7.72 -11.74 -15.60
C SER A 128 -7.33 -11.15 -16.96
N GLY A 129 -6.79 -9.93 -17.00
CA GLY A 129 -6.51 -9.23 -18.25
C GLY A 129 -5.31 -8.32 -18.17
N VAL A 130 -5.51 -7.02 -18.32
CA VAL A 130 -4.41 -6.05 -18.30
C VAL A 130 -4.86 -4.72 -17.69
N THR A 131 -3.97 -4.15 -16.88
CA THR A 131 -4.03 -2.77 -16.42
C THR A 131 -2.95 -1.98 -17.13
N ILE A 132 -3.33 -0.88 -17.77
CA ILE A 132 -2.45 -0.07 -18.64
C ILE A 132 -2.45 1.37 -18.16
N GLU A 133 -1.27 1.92 -17.88
CA GLU A 133 -1.09 3.35 -17.70
C GLU A 133 -0.72 4.01 -19.04
N ILE A 134 -1.50 5.01 -19.44
CA ILE A 134 -1.36 5.70 -20.72
C ILE A 134 -1.38 7.21 -20.52
N ASN A 135 -0.47 7.94 -21.18
CA ASN A 135 -0.48 9.40 -21.14
C ASN A 135 -1.56 10.01 -22.04
N LYS A 136 -1.77 11.33 -21.93
CA LYS A 136 -2.74 12.09 -22.76
C LYS A 136 -2.53 11.97 -24.27
N GLN A 137 -1.33 11.62 -24.73
CA GLN A 137 -0.97 11.52 -26.14
C GLN A 137 -1.12 10.09 -26.69
N GLY A 138 -1.46 9.11 -25.84
CA GLY A 138 -1.68 7.72 -26.24
C GLY A 138 -0.46 6.81 -26.19
N PHE A 139 0.62 7.22 -25.52
CA PHE A 139 1.79 6.36 -25.29
C PHE A 139 1.66 5.60 -23.98
N ILE A 140 2.00 4.31 -24.01
CA ILE A 140 1.94 3.44 -22.84
C ILE A 140 3.15 3.72 -21.95
N ILE A 141 2.91 4.07 -20.70
CA ILE A 141 3.94 4.30 -19.68
C ILE A 141 4.26 2.98 -18.99
N SER A 142 3.22 2.28 -18.55
CA SER A 142 3.33 0.99 -17.88
C SER A 142 2.15 0.08 -18.21
N ALA A 143 2.35 -1.23 -18.10
CA ALA A 143 1.29 -2.22 -18.20
C ALA A 143 1.59 -3.46 -17.37
N VAL A 144 0.60 -3.95 -16.63
CA VAL A 144 0.64 -5.21 -15.87
C VAL A 144 -0.40 -6.17 -16.45
N LEU A 145 0.04 -7.34 -16.88
CA LEU A 145 -0.75 -8.34 -17.60
C LEU A 145 -0.97 -9.57 -16.70
N PHE A 146 -2.22 -9.79 -16.31
CA PHE A 146 -2.63 -10.94 -15.52
C PHE A 146 -3.06 -12.08 -16.44
N GLN A 147 -2.14 -13.01 -16.71
CA GLN A 147 -2.35 -14.12 -17.67
C GLN A 147 -2.29 -15.51 -17.02
N SER A 148 -2.46 -15.58 -15.70
CA SER A 148 -2.42 -16.82 -14.92
C SER A 148 -3.61 -17.71 -15.24
N TYR A 149 -3.44 -19.02 -15.03
CA TYR A 149 -4.55 -19.96 -15.16
C TYR A 149 -5.54 -19.74 -14.03
N TYR A 150 -6.83 -19.85 -14.36
CA TYR A 150 -7.88 -19.74 -13.37
C TYR A 150 -8.98 -20.78 -13.63
N GLN A 151 -9.76 -21.04 -12.58
CA GLN A 151 -10.96 -21.86 -12.69
C GLN A 151 -12.16 -21.16 -12.06
N LEU A 152 -13.28 -21.19 -12.78
CA LEU A 152 -14.54 -20.63 -12.34
C LEU A 152 -15.38 -21.70 -11.64
N THR A 153 -15.79 -21.43 -10.41
CA THR A 153 -16.81 -22.23 -9.73
C THR A 153 -18.20 -21.66 -10.03
N TYR A 154 -19.21 -22.53 -10.08
CA TYR A 154 -20.60 -22.12 -10.32
C TYR A 154 -21.50 -22.65 -9.20
N PRO A 155 -21.40 -22.08 -7.98
CA PRO A 155 -22.26 -22.44 -6.87
C PRO A 155 -23.74 -22.17 -7.20
N ASP A 156 -24.63 -22.95 -6.58
CA ASP A 156 -26.07 -22.71 -6.67
C ASP A 156 -26.39 -21.39 -5.95
N ILE A 157 -26.92 -20.40 -6.70
CA ILE A 157 -27.33 -19.11 -6.13
C ILE A 157 -28.60 -19.31 -5.29
N GLN A 158 -28.50 -19.17 -3.97
CA GLN A 158 -29.59 -19.45 -3.03
C GLN A 158 -30.38 -18.22 -2.62
N ILE A 159 -29.76 -17.04 -2.68
CA ILE A 159 -30.35 -15.76 -2.28
C ILE A 159 -30.37 -14.76 -3.44
N SER A 160 -31.22 -13.74 -3.35
CA SER A 160 -31.21 -12.60 -4.27
C SER A 160 -30.28 -11.47 -3.81
N ALA A 161 -30.00 -10.51 -4.68
CA ALA A 161 -29.27 -9.29 -4.32
C ALA A 161 -29.98 -8.50 -3.21
N GLU A 162 -31.31 -8.45 -3.22
CA GLU A 162 -32.11 -7.82 -2.18
C GLU A 162 -32.01 -8.57 -0.84
N ASP A 163 -32.01 -9.90 -0.86
CA ASP A 163 -31.80 -10.70 0.35
C ASP A 163 -30.39 -10.49 0.91
N ALA A 164 -29.36 -10.46 0.05
CA ALA A 164 -27.99 -10.15 0.42
C ALA A 164 -27.89 -8.75 1.07
N LYS A 165 -28.55 -7.75 0.48
CA LYS A 165 -28.64 -6.40 1.05
C LYS A 165 -29.27 -6.41 2.45
N GLU A 166 -30.33 -7.20 2.65
CA GLU A 166 -30.96 -7.35 3.96
C GLU A 166 -30.09 -8.08 4.99
N ILE A 167 -29.23 -9.00 4.55
CA ILE A 167 -28.28 -9.71 5.41
C ILE A 167 -27.17 -8.76 5.86
N ILE A 168 -26.45 -8.12 4.93
CA ILE A 168 -25.31 -7.24 5.24
C ILE A 168 -25.74 -6.05 6.11
N CYS A 169 -26.95 -5.50 5.88
CA CYS A 169 -27.50 -4.40 6.69
C CYS A 169 -27.86 -4.78 8.14
N ARG A 170 -27.72 -6.05 8.55
CA ARG A 170 -27.85 -6.46 9.97
C ARG A 170 -26.56 -6.23 10.75
N TYR A 171 -25.45 -6.06 10.06
CA TYR A 171 -24.13 -5.82 10.61
C TYR A 171 -23.86 -4.31 10.76
N PRO A 172 -22.91 -3.91 11.62
CA PRO A 172 -22.57 -2.50 11.80
C PRO A 172 -21.79 -1.97 10.59
N LEU A 173 -22.50 -1.45 9.58
CA LEU A 173 -21.91 -0.90 8.34
C LEU A 173 -21.37 0.52 8.47
N VAL A 174 -21.64 1.20 9.59
CA VAL A 174 -21.08 2.51 9.89
C VAL A 174 -20.64 2.58 11.33
N GLN A 175 -19.57 3.32 11.59
CA GLN A 175 -19.03 3.57 12.92
C GLN A 175 -18.82 5.07 13.14
N LEU A 176 -18.96 5.52 14.39
CA LEU A 176 -18.74 6.92 14.74
C LEU A 176 -17.22 7.18 14.80
N GLY A 177 -16.78 8.30 14.23
CA GLY A 177 -15.40 8.75 14.22
C GLY A 177 -15.32 10.27 14.37
N ILE A 178 -14.09 10.77 14.48
CA ILE A 178 -13.77 12.20 14.43
C ILE A 178 -12.99 12.45 13.14
N PHE A 179 -13.31 13.54 12.46
CA PHE A 179 -12.65 13.99 11.23
C PHE A 179 -12.19 15.43 11.40
N GLU A 180 -10.98 15.75 10.95
CA GLU A 180 -10.52 17.13 10.86
C GLU A 180 -10.85 17.74 9.48
N ASP A 181 -11.75 18.71 9.46
CA ASP A 181 -12.08 19.48 8.25
C ASP A 181 -11.46 20.87 8.33
N SER A 182 -10.32 21.07 7.65
CA SER A 182 -9.65 22.38 7.56
C SER A 182 -9.35 23.03 8.92
N GLY A 183 -8.94 22.24 9.92
CA GLY A 183 -8.68 22.72 11.29
C GLY A 183 -9.88 22.61 12.26
N GLU A 184 -11.06 22.22 11.78
CA GLU A 184 -12.25 22.04 12.63
C GLU A 184 -12.55 20.55 12.81
N MET A 185 -12.54 20.09 14.05
CA MET A 185 -12.87 18.71 14.40
C MET A 185 -14.39 18.49 14.37
N LYS A 186 -14.84 17.45 13.65
CA LYS A 186 -16.26 17.12 13.48
C LYS A 186 -16.53 15.66 13.80
N LEU A 187 -17.69 15.40 14.41
CA LEU A 187 -18.20 14.03 14.54
C LEU A 187 -18.78 13.57 13.21
N VAL A 188 -18.36 12.40 12.76
CA VAL A 188 -18.81 11.80 11.50
C VAL A 188 -19.06 10.32 11.68
N TYR A 189 -19.80 9.72 10.75
CA TYR A 189 -19.92 8.28 10.61
C TYR A 189 -19.12 7.82 9.40
N TYR A 190 -18.15 6.93 9.61
CA TYR A 190 -17.39 6.26 8.55
C TYR A 190 -18.02 4.91 8.20
N PRO A 191 -17.92 4.45 6.94
CA PRO A 191 -18.19 3.06 6.59
C PRO A 191 -17.30 2.11 7.40
N ASN A 192 -17.89 1.06 7.98
CA ASN A 192 -17.11 -0.03 8.55
C ASN A 192 -16.65 -0.95 7.42
N ARG A 193 -15.36 -1.23 7.35
CA ARG A 193 -14.72 -2.01 6.26
C ARG A 193 -14.66 -3.52 6.55
N GLU A 194 -14.99 -3.96 7.76
CA GLU A 194 -14.94 -5.37 8.19
C GLU A 194 -15.78 -6.31 7.32
N TYR A 195 -16.91 -5.83 6.77
CA TYR A 195 -17.85 -6.64 5.99
C TYR A 195 -17.80 -6.21 4.53
N LEU A 196 -17.31 -7.07 3.65
CA LEU A 196 -17.07 -6.74 2.25
C LEU A 196 -18.15 -7.28 1.31
N ALA A 197 -18.66 -8.48 1.57
CA ALA A 197 -19.57 -9.18 0.68
C ALA A 197 -20.53 -10.11 1.42
N VAL A 198 -21.47 -10.70 0.68
CA VAL A 198 -22.34 -11.79 1.15
C VAL A 198 -22.23 -12.92 0.13
N HIS A 199 -21.89 -14.11 0.59
CA HIS A 199 -21.88 -15.29 -0.26
C HIS A 199 -23.25 -15.57 -0.87
N VAL A 200 -23.25 -16.26 -2.02
CA VAL A 200 -24.51 -16.63 -2.70
C VAL A 200 -25.40 -17.60 -1.91
N ASP A 201 -24.90 -18.17 -0.81
CA ASP A 201 -25.65 -18.98 0.15
C ASP A 201 -26.18 -18.18 1.36
N GLY A 202 -25.79 -16.91 1.50
CA GLY A 202 -26.20 -15.99 2.56
C GLY A 202 -25.29 -15.89 3.78
N GLN A 203 -24.10 -16.50 3.73
CA GLN A 203 -23.05 -16.25 4.72
C GLN A 203 -22.39 -14.89 4.48
N ILE A 204 -21.96 -14.22 5.55
CA ILE A 204 -21.27 -12.92 5.47
C ILE A 204 -19.80 -13.18 5.19
N ALA A 205 -19.22 -12.40 4.28
CA ALA A 205 -17.81 -12.43 3.95
C ALA A 205 -17.11 -11.22 4.57
N THR A 206 -16.00 -11.46 5.26
CA THR A 206 -15.24 -10.44 5.99
C THR A 206 -13.97 -10.02 5.26
N THR A 207 -13.34 -8.94 5.72
CA THR A 207 -12.03 -8.49 5.23
C THR A 207 -10.96 -9.58 5.33
N GLU A 208 -10.91 -10.28 6.46
CA GLU A 208 -9.97 -11.37 6.72
C GLU A 208 -10.06 -12.47 5.65
N GLU A 209 -11.27 -12.84 5.24
CA GLU A 209 -11.48 -13.87 4.21
C GLU A 209 -11.06 -13.41 2.80
N PHE A 210 -11.21 -12.13 2.51
CA PHE A 210 -11.04 -11.57 1.16
C PHE A 210 -9.67 -10.97 0.88
N LEU A 211 -8.98 -10.54 1.92
CA LEU A 211 -7.69 -9.84 1.83
C LEU A 211 -6.61 -10.54 2.64
N GLU A 212 -6.93 -11.60 3.40
CA GLU A 212 -6.04 -12.20 4.41
C GLU A 212 -5.54 -11.18 5.45
N GLU A 213 -6.16 -10.00 5.47
CA GLU A 213 -5.86 -8.92 6.40
C GLU A 213 -6.65 -9.14 7.68
N LYS A 214 -5.97 -9.70 8.68
CA LYS A 214 -6.51 -9.75 10.03
C LYS A 214 -6.33 -8.39 10.68
N ALA A 215 -7.45 -7.76 11.06
CA ALA A 215 -7.40 -6.59 11.91
C ALA A 215 -6.75 -6.98 13.24
N ALA A 216 -5.62 -6.35 13.57
CA ALA A 216 -4.97 -6.58 14.84
C ALA A 216 -5.88 -6.16 16.00
N ASP A 217 -5.86 -6.97 17.05
CA ASP A 217 -6.57 -6.66 18.29
C ASP A 217 -5.96 -5.41 18.94
N THR A 218 -6.74 -4.73 19.79
CA THR A 218 -6.28 -3.52 20.48
C THR A 218 -6.56 -3.61 21.96
N HIS A 219 -5.66 -3.05 22.78
CA HIS A 219 -5.79 -3.09 24.23
C HIS A 219 -5.39 -1.77 24.91
N GLU A 220 -6.05 -1.51 26.05
CA GLU A 220 -5.65 -0.43 26.95
C GLU A 220 -4.40 -0.84 27.74
N PHE A 221 -3.49 0.11 27.96
CA PHE A 221 -2.29 -0.11 28.77
C PHE A 221 -2.24 0.81 30.00
N LYS A 222 -1.38 0.46 30.95
CA LYS A 222 -1.30 1.18 32.24
C LYS A 222 -0.52 2.49 32.11
N PRO A 223 -0.71 3.45 33.04
CA PRO A 223 0.10 4.66 33.10
C PRO A 223 1.60 4.34 33.12
N VAL A 224 2.33 5.02 32.25
CA VAL A 224 3.76 4.82 32.03
C VAL A 224 4.53 5.86 32.83
N THR A 225 5.67 5.49 33.41
CA THR A 225 6.56 6.45 34.08
C THR A 225 7.76 6.72 33.20
N VAL A 226 8.03 7.98 32.90
CA VAL A 226 9.20 8.38 32.13
C VAL A 226 10.47 8.10 32.93
N THR A 227 11.24 7.10 32.51
CA THR A 227 12.50 6.67 33.15
C THR A 227 13.75 7.13 32.39
N GLN A 228 13.61 7.43 31.09
CA GLN A 228 14.67 7.86 30.18
C GLN A 228 14.27 9.15 29.47
N SER A 229 15.24 9.94 29.01
CA SER A 229 14.95 11.10 28.17
C SER A 229 14.75 10.68 26.72
N VAL A 230 14.09 11.53 25.94
CA VAL A 230 13.87 11.32 24.50
C VAL A 230 15.21 11.13 23.78
N GLU A 231 16.21 11.95 24.10
CA GLU A 231 17.55 11.84 23.50
C GLU A 231 18.19 10.49 23.80
N SER A 232 18.07 10.00 25.04
CA SER A 232 18.61 8.69 25.41
C SER A 232 17.90 7.54 24.71
N LEU A 233 16.60 7.66 24.42
CA LEU A 233 15.81 6.66 23.70
C LEU A 233 16.12 6.66 22.20
N LEU A 234 16.56 7.79 21.65
CA LEU A 234 17.07 7.93 20.28
C LEU A 234 18.54 7.52 20.15
N GLY A 235 19.18 7.05 21.23
CA GLY A 235 20.58 6.61 21.19
C GLY A 235 21.61 7.75 21.23
N VAL A 236 21.20 8.98 21.59
CA VAL A 236 22.13 10.11 21.70
C VAL A 236 23.15 9.88 22.82
N THR A 237 24.43 9.99 22.47
CA THR A 237 25.56 9.86 23.39
C THR A 237 26.27 11.20 23.63
N ASP A 238 27.09 11.27 24.69
CA ASP A 238 27.78 12.49 25.12
C ASP A 238 28.85 13.00 24.12
N ASP A 239 29.29 12.14 23.19
CA ASP A 239 30.27 12.44 22.15
C ASP A 239 29.67 13.02 20.87
N MET A 240 28.35 12.94 20.71
CA MET A 240 27.64 13.57 19.60
C MET A 240 27.53 15.09 19.78
N TYR A 241 27.58 15.81 18.66
CA TYR A 241 27.49 17.26 18.64
C TYR A 241 26.07 17.75 18.33
N LYS A 242 25.45 18.38 19.34
CA LYS A 242 24.11 18.96 19.24
C LYS A 242 24.09 20.29 18.48
N VAL A 243 23.22 20.42 17.48
CA VAL A 243 22.90 21.66 16.76
C VAL A 243 21.41 21.95 16.92
N GLU A 244 21.08 23.10 17.51
CA GLU A 244 19.70 23.56 17.65
C GLU A 244 19.39 24.61 16.57
N THR A 245 18.28 24.44 15.88
CA THR A 245 17.78 25.35 14.84
C THR A 245 16.34 25.78 15.15
N GLU A 246 15.76 26.65 14.31
CA GLU A 246 14.34 27.00 14.43
C GLU A 246 13.42 25.81 14.08
N ASN A 247 13.88 24.88 13.25
CA ASN A 247 13.11 23.76 12.71
C ASN A 247 13.31 22.45 13.48
N GLY A 248 14.20 22.41 14.47
CA GLY A 248 14.52 21.14 15.12
C GLY A 248 15.88 21.11 15.82
N THR A 249 16.20 19.94 16.36
CA THR A 249 17.46 19.62 17.01
C THR A 249 18.11 18.43 16.31
N PHE A 250 19.39 18.55 16.00
CA PHE A 250 20.13 17.57 15.21
C PHE A 250 21.44 17.20 15.92
N TRP A 251 21.87 15.94 15.76
CA TRP A 251 23.13 15.44 16.29
C TRP A 251 24.02 14.88 15.18
N TYR A 252 25.31 15.17 15.29
CA TYR A 252 26.34 14.78 14.30
C TYR A 252 27.57 14.19 15.00
N ASP A 253 28.30 13.31 14.33
CA ASP A 253 29.57 12.76 14.84
C ASP A 253 30.70 13.79 14.89
N SER A 254 30.67 14.82 14.04
CA SER A 254 31.68 15.88 14.08
C SER A 254 31.16 17.25 13.63
N LEU A 255 31.57 18.31 14.33
CA LEU A 255 31.37 19.71 13.93
C LEU A 255 32.50 20.17 13.00
N ASP A 256 32.50 19.70 11.74
CA ASP A 256 33.24 20.44 10.71
C ASP A 256 32.28 21.47 10.08
N VAL A 257 32.57 22.76 10.30
CA VAL A 257 31.62 23.87 10.01
C VAL A 257 31.36 24.02 8.50
N GLU A 258 32.21 23.45 7.64
CA GLU A 258 31.97 23.34 6.20
C GLU A 258 31.05 22.16 5.83
N ASN A 259 30.95 21.13 6.67
CA ASN A 259 30.14 19.91 6.45
C ASN A 259 28.73 19.97 7.03
N VAL A 260 28.41 20.79 8.04
CA VAL A 260 27.04 20.82 8.63
C VAL A 260 25.95 21.25 7.64
N GLN A 261 26.30 21.84 6.50
CA GLN A 261 25.33 22.16 5.43
C GLN A 261 25.13 21.00 4.42
N THR A 262 25.96 19.95 4.47
CA THR A 262 25.98 18.85 3.49
C THR A 262 26.07 17.46 4.12
N ALA A 263 26.27 17.36 5.43
CA ALA A 263 26.35 16.11 6.17
C ALA A 263 25.00 15.76 6.75
N ASP A 264 24.65 14.48 6.70
CA ASP A 264 23.40 13.98 7.26
C ASP A 264 23.53 13.82 8.79
N PRO A 265 22.55 14.33 9.57
CA PRO A 265 22.53 14.12 11.00
C PRO A 265 22.20 12.67 11.35
N ILE A 266 22.85 12.17 12.40
CA ILE A 266 22.69 10.80 12.92
C ILE A 266 21.38 10.67 13.70
N VAL A 267 21.04 11.71 14.48
CA VAL A 267 19.75 11.80 15.16
C VAL A 267 19.09 13.12 14.77
N LYS A 268 17.82 13.05 14.40
CA LYS A 268 17.00 14.18 14.00
C LYS A 268 15.77 14.26 14.87
N ILE A 269 15.49 15.45 15.37
CA ILE A 269 14.21 15.82 15.98
C ILE A 269 13.74 17.05 15.23
N GLU A 270 12.88 16.87 14.26
CA GLU A 270 12.34 17.93 13.44
C GLU A 270 10.95 18.34 13.92
N ARG A 271 10.69 19.63 13.78
CA ARG A 271 9.42 20.24 14.14
C ARG A 271 8.94 21.06 12.96
N THR A 272 7.97 20.51 12.26
CA THR A 272 7.28 21.22 11.18
C THR A 272 6.42 22.35 11.75
N ASP A 273 5.64 22.05 12.79
CA ASP A 273 4.86 23.05 13.53
C ASP A 273 4.55 22.63 14.99
N ASP A 274 3.52 23.22 15.60
CA ASP A 274 3.15 22.89 16.98
C ASP A 274 2.49 21.50 17.14
N LEU A 275 2.04 20.89 16.05
CA LEU A 275 1.27 19.65 16.01
C LEU A 275 2.01 18.51 15.31
N GLN A 276 3.04 18.79 14.51
CA GLN A 276 3.83 17.77 13.83
C GLN A 276 5.29 17.75 14.29
N LEU A 277 5.74 16.55 14.71
CA LEU A 277 7.09 16.26 15.18
C LEU A 277 7.60 14.98 14.51
N ASP A 278 8.82 15.02 14.00
CA ASP A 278 9.44 13.89 13.31
C ASP A 278 10.76 13.52 14.01
N TYR A 279 10.98 12.21 14.22
CA TYR A 279 12.11 11.67 14.95
C TYR A 279 12.79 10.58 14.14
N GLU A 280 14.11 10.68 13.95
CA GLU A 280 14.90 9.71 13.20
C GLU A 280 16.22 9.43 13.92
N SER A 281 16.66 8.18 13.93
CA SER A 281 17.93 7.74 14.51
C SER A 281 18.64 6.69 13.66
N SER A 282 19.75 7.10 13.06
CA SER A 282 20.70 6.29 12.32
C SER A 282 21.93 5.92 13.16
N VAL A 283 21.79 5.88 14.50
CA VAL A 283 22.89 5.50 15.40
C VAL A 283 23.39 4.10 15.06
N GLU A 284 24.71 3.94 14.94
CA GLU A 284 25.35 2.65 14.65
C GLU A 284 24.87 1.55 15.59
N TRP A 285 24.80 0.34 15.06
CA TRP A 285 24.38 -0.86 15.78
C TRP A 285 25.23 -2.05 15.35
N GLU A 286 25.23 -3.07 16.21
CA GLU A 286 25.84 -4.36 15.93
C GLU A 286 24.78 -5.42 16.22
N GLU A 287 24.71 -6.45 15.37
CA GLU A 287 23.84 -7.59 15.60
C GLU A 287 24.14 -8.24 16.96
N SER A 288 23.10 -8.46 17.76
CA SER A 288 23.22 -9.07 19.08
C SER A 288 21.98 -9.91 19.41
N GLU A 289 21.81 -10.33 20.67
CA GLU A 289 20.59 -11.03 21.06
C GLU A 289 19.40 -10.06 21.00
N GLU A 290 18.34 -10.43 20.26
CA GLU A 290 17.12 -9.64 20.19
C GLU A 290 16.56 -9.37 21.58
N LEU A 291 16.17 -8.12 21.80
CA LEU A 291 15.54 -7.70 23.03
C LEU A 291 14.10 -8.25 23.07
N PRO A 292 13.60 -8.67 24.25
CA PRO A 292 12.22 -9.10 24.38
C PRO A 292 11.24 -8.02 23.93
N GLU A 293 10.20 -8.42 23.19
CA GLU A 293 9.14 -7.51 22.71
C GLU A 293 8.55 -6.64 23.82
N GLU A 294 8.31 -7.21 25.01
CA GLU A 294 7.83 -6.47 26.19
C GLU A 294 8.72 -5.27 26.55
N LEU A 295 10.04 -5.39 26.35
CA LEU A 295 11.00 -4.31 26.60
C LEU A 295 10.96 -3.26 25.49
N LEU A 296 10.83 -3.68 24.23
CA LEU A 296 10.72 -2.78 23.08
C LEU A 296 9.43 -1.95 23.17
N GLU A 297 8.32 -2.59 23.51
CA GLU A 297 7.03 -1.98 23.75
C GLU A 297 7.09 -0.97 24.92
N GLU A 298 7.77 -1.34 26.02
CA GLU A 298 7.99 -0.43 27.15
C GLU A 298 8.78 0.81 26.72
N ARG A 299 9.79 0.67 25.87
CA ARG A 299 10.56 1.81 25.34
C ARG A 299 9.72 2.73 24.46
N ALA A 300 8.91 2.18 23.56
CA ALA A 300 7.97 2.97 22.75
C ALA A 300 6.99 3.75 23.63
N LYS A 301 6.45 3.09 24.67
CA LYS A 301 5.56 3.71 25.66
C LYS A 301 6.23 4.85 26.44
N ILE A 302 7.47 4.64 26.92
CA ILE A 302 8.23 5.67 27.64
C ILE A 302 8.51 6.86 26.72
N PHE A 303 8.88 6.59 25.47
CA PHE A 303 9.15 7.60 24.45
C PHE A 303 7.95 8.53 24.24
N LEU A 304 6.78 7.97 23.93
CA LEU A 304 5.57 8.77 23.70
C LEU A 304 5.08 9.47 24.98
N GLU A 305 5.19 8.84 26.15
CA GLU A 305 4.85 9.49 27.43
C GLU A 305 5.76 10.70 27.70
N ALA A 306 7.04 10.64 27.32
CA ALA A 306 7.98 11.75 27.49
C ALA A 306 7.64 12.97 26.59
N ILE A 307 7.02 12.74 25.44
CA ILE A 307 6.69 13.78 24.44
C ILE A 307 5.27 14.32 24.68
N ILE A 308 4.28 13.43 24.72
CA ILE A 308 2.85 13.77 24.67
C ILE A 308 2.24 13.85 26.08
N GLY A 309 2.69 12.97 26.97
CA GLY A 309 2.17 12.80 28.33
C GLY A 309 0.75 12.25 28.40
N ASN A 310 0.48 11.47 29.44
CA ASN A 310 -0.76 10.74 29.68
C ASN A 310 -1.20 9.90 28.47
N ILE A 311 -0.27 9.17 27.86
CA ILE A 311 -0.56 8.42 26.62
C ILE A 311 -1.58 7.30 26.86
N HIS A 312 -1.61 6.73 28.06
CA HIS A 312 -2.57 5.70 28.48
C HIS A 312 -4.05 6.17 28.50
N ASP A 313 -4.30 7.47 28.62
CA ASP A 313 -5.66 8.04 28.55
C ASP A 313 -6.03 8.44 27.11
N LYS A 314 -5.03 8.54 26.23
CA LYS A 314 -5.14 9.13 24.90
C LYS A 314 -5.08 8.11 23.77
N TYR A 315 -4.41 6.98 24.00
CA TYR A 315 -4.11 5.98 23.00
C TYR A 315 -4.39 4.57 23.54
N ILE A 316 -4.80 3.69 22.63
CA ILE A 316 -4.79 2.23 22.80
C ILE A 316 -3.66 1.66 21.95
N LEU A 317 -3.12 0.52 22.35
CA LEU A 317 -2.04 -0.15 21.63
C LEU A 317 -2.62 -1.28 20.78
N GLU A 318 -2.14 -1.38 19.55
CA GLU A 318 -2.40 -2.52 18.65
C GLU A 318 -1.48 -3.69 19.01
N ASP A 319 -2.06 -4.89 19.13
CA ASP A 319 -1.32 -6.12 19.34
C ASP A 319 -0.47 -6.44 18.10
N GLN A 320 0.77 -6.88 18.30
CA GLN A 320 1.57 -7.38 17.19
C GLN A 320 0.88 -8.63 16.62
N LEU A 321 0.66 -8.66 15.31
CA LEU A 321 0.22 -9.87 14.64
C LEU A 321 1.33 -10.90 14.80
N GLN A 322 1.06 -11.97 15.53
CA GLN A 322 1.97 -13.11 15.54
C GLN A 322 1.91 -13.72 14.13
N GLU A 323 3.06 -13.81 13.46
CA GLU A 323 3.19 -14.71 12.33
C GLU A 323 2.70 -16.08 12.81
N ASP A 324 1.72 -16.66 12.13
CA ASP A 324 1.17 -17.95 12.53
C ASP A 324 2.34 -18.93 12.68
N GLU A 325 2.48 -19.54 13.88
CA GLU A 325 3.53 -20.51 14.26
C GLU A 325 3.56 -21.76 13.35
N ASP A 326 2.70 -21.81 12.32
CA ASP A 326 2.58 -22.87 11.32
C ASP A 326 3.43 -22.63 10.05
N ILE A 327 4.20 -21.53 9.97
CA ILE A 327 5.37 -21.51 9.08
C ILE A 327 6.41 -22.44 9.73
N GLU A 328 6.36 -23.73 9.38
CA GLU A 328 7.49 -24.64 9.60
C GLU A 328 8.69 -24.08 8.82
N PHE A 329 9.47 -23.20 9.45
CA PHE A 329 10.82 -22.91 9.00
C PHE A 329 11.52 -24.27 8.88
N LEU A 330 11.78 -24.70 7.64
CA LEU A 330 12.56 -25.90 7.37
C LEU A 330 13.90 -25.70 8.09
N ASN A 331 14.08 -26.39 9.21
CA ASN A 331 15.37 -26.35 9.88
C ASN A 331 16.38 -27.02 8.95
N GLU A 332 17.64 -26.63 9.05
CA GLU A 332 18.72 -27.22 8.27
C GLU A 332 18.75 -28.77 8.38
N GLU A 333 18.23 -29.33 9.47
CA GLU A 333 18.09 -30.77 9.72
C GLU A 333 16.97 -31.47 8.91
N ASP A 334 16.01 -30.71 8.38
CA ASP A 334 14.85 -31.18 7.61
C ASP A 334 15.10 -31.17 6.09
N LEU A 335 16.14 -30.45 5.64
CA LEU A 335 16.57 -30.38 4.24
C LEU A 335 17.25 -31.68 3.79
N THR A 336 16.92 -32.16 2.59
CA THR A 336 17.65 -33.26 1.95
C THR A 336 19.06 -32.82 1.52
N GLU A 337 19.95 -33.78 1.26
CA GLU A 337 21.34 -33.47 0.88
C GLU A 337 21.46 -32.81 -0.51
N GLU A 338 20.43 -32.92 -1.36
CA GLU A 338 20.33 -32.15 -2.61
C GLU A 338 19.87 -30.70 -2.35
N GLU A 339 18.91 -30.48 -1.45
CA GLU A 339 18.44 -29.13 -1.08
C GLU A 339 19.51 -28.35 -0.30
N ARG A 340 20.25 -29.00 0.61
CA ARG A 340 21.43 -28.38 1.26
C ARG A 340 22.49 -27.95 0.25
N GLN A 341 22.72 -28.76 -0.79
CA GLN A 341 23.68 -28.39 -1.84
C GLN A 341 23.17 -27.24 -2.70
N PHE A 342 21.86 -27.17 -2.94
CA PHE A 342 21.22 -26.06 -3.63
C PHE A 342 21.36 -24.75 -2.85
N PHE A 343 21.06 -24.74 -1.55
CA PHE A 343 21.24 -23.55 -0.70
C PHE A 343 22.72 -23.18 -0.49
N GLU A 344 23.64 -24.15 -0.32
CA GLU A 344 25.10 -23.88 -0.30
C GLU A 344 25.66 -23.38 -1.64
N GLU A 345 25.01 -23.69 -2.76
CA GLU A 345 25.36 -23.13 -4.08
C GLU A 345 24.76 -21.73 -4.26
N LEU A 346 23.55 -21.47 -3.76
CA LEU A 346 22.90 -20.15 -3.77
C LEU A 346 23.65 -19.14 -2.90
N GLU A 347 24.02 -19.53 -1.67
CA GLU A 347 24.81 -18.71 -0.73
C GLU A 347 26.24 -18.46 -1.26
N LYS A 348 26.78 -19.36 -2.10
CA LYS A 348 28.05 -19.14 -2.82
C LYS A 348 27.90 -18.27 -4.06
N MET A 349 26.73 -18.26 -4.69
CA MET A 349 26.42 -17.36 -5.81
C MET A 349 26.23 -15.94 -5.29
N GLU A 350 25.51 -15.75 -4.19
CA GLU A 350 25.40 -14.45 -3.50
C GLU A 350 26.77 -13.95 -3.02
N ALA A 351 27.63 -14.82 -2.48
CA ALA A 351 28.98 -14.43 -2.07
C ALA A 351 29.94 -14.12 -3.23
N ASP A 352 29.67 -14.60 -4.44
CA ASP A 352 30.47 -14.32 -5.65
C ASP A 352 29.89 -13.10 -6.44
N GLU A 353 28.62 -12.73 -6.24
CA GLU A 353 27.97 -11.52 -6.79
C GLU A 353 28.31 -10.24 -6.00
N ASP A 354 28.70 -10.38 -4.74
CA ASP A 354 29.05 -9.27 -3.84
C ASP A 354 30.51 -8.76 -4.00
N GLU A 355 31.25 -9.21 -5.04
CA GLU A 355 32.60 -8.66 -5.35
C GLU A 355 32.55 -7.31 -6.12
N GLY A 356 31.36 -6.74 -6.33
CA GLY A 356 31.12 -5.57 -7.21
C GLY A 356 30.41 -4.37 -6.59
N LEU A 357 29.81 -4.50 -5.41
CA LEU A 357 29.29 -3.37 -4.64
C LEU A 357 30.41 -2.88 -3.72
N ASP A 358 30.66 -1.57 -3.65
CA ASP A 358 31.51 -1.04 -2.59
C ASP A 358 30.85 -1.46 -1.26
N GLU A 359 31.50 -2.31 -0.44
CA GLU A 359 31.11 -2.74 0.93
C GLU A 359 30.74 -1.57 1.88
N ASP A 360 30.88 -0.32 1.43
CA ASP A 360 30.62 0.91 2.20
C ASP A 360 29.17 1.44 2.04
N ASP A 361 28.32 0.90 1.16
CA ASP A 361 26.95 1.39 0.87
C ASP A 361 25.83 0.37 1.19
N GLU A 362 26.11 -0.70 1.93
CA GLU A 362 25.05 -1.50 2.54
C GLU A 362 24.38 -0.60 3.59
N PHE A 363 23.14 -0.16 3.35
CA PHE A 363 22.37 0.62 4.31
C PHE A 363 22.23 -0.20 5.59
N ASN A 364 23.14 0.01 6.54
CA ASN A 364 23.22 -0.68 7.81
C ASN A 364 22.05 -0.25 8.70
N PHE A 365 20.87 -0.73 8.36
CA PHE A 365 19.62 -0.38 8.99
C PHE A 365 19.21 -1.48 9.97
N GLU A 366 19.06 -1.12 11.24
CA GLU A 366 18.71 -2.10 12.27
C GLU A 366 17.30 -2.63 12.02
N PRO A 367 17.08 -3.95 11.97
CA PRO A 367 15.73 -4.50 12.01
C PRO A 367 14.95 -3.90 13.19
N PHE A 368 13.67 -3.59 12.98
CA PHE A 368 12.82 -2.95 14.00
C PHE A 368 11.47 -3.63 14.13
N THR A 369 10.87 -3.44 15.31
CA THR A 369 9.46 -3.73 15.56
C THR A 369 8.68 -2.42 15.57
N THR A 370 7.51 -2.40 14.92
CA THR A 370 6.62 -1.22 14.88
C THR A 370 5.48 -1.37 15.88
N PHE A 371 5.41 -0.45 16.84
CA PHE A 371 4.28 -0.37 17.76
C PHE A 371 3.29 0.72 17.30
N THR A 372 2.04 0.32 17.05
CA THR A 372 0.98 1.22 16.57
C THR A 372 0.07 1.68 17.72
N PHE A 373 0.11 2.97 18.02
CA PHE A 373 -0.71 3.62 19.06
C PHE A 373 -1.88 4.35 18.41
N ILE A 374 -3.10 3.84 18.59
CA ILE A 374 -4.30 4.41 17.98
C ILE A 374 -4.87 5.48 18.91
N ARG A 375 -4.97 6.72 18.43
CA ARG A 375 -5.59 7.83 19.19
C ARG A 375 -7.07 7.54 19.40
N HIS A 376 -7.55 7.81 20.61
CA HIS A 376 -8.98 7.85 20.90
C HIS A 376 -9.36 9.04 21.78
N TYR A 377 -10.59 9.52 21.63
CA TYR A 377 -11.15 10.58 22.46
C TYR A 377 -12.57 10.21 22.90
N GLU A 378 -12.80 10.15 24.22
CA GLU A 378 -14.09 9.74 24.82
C GLU A 378 -14.61 8.38 24.27
N GLY A 379 -13.70 7.46 23.96
CA GLY A 379 -13.99 6.13 23.43
C GLY A 379 -14.23 6.06 21.92
N ILE A 380 -14.01 7.16 21.18
CA ILE A 380 -14.09 7.20 19.72
C ILE A 380 -12.67 7.19 19.14
N ARG A 381 -12.41 6.26 18.22
CA ARG A 381 -11.12 6.12 17.52
C ARG A 381 -10.89 7.28 16.54
N MET A 382 -9.63 7.67 16.41
CA MET A 382 -9.15 8.72 15.53
C MET A 382 -7.96 8.20 14.73
N ASP A 383 -8.24 7.38 13.71
CA ASP A 383 -7.19 6.63 13.01
C ASP A 383 -6.16 7.54 12.32
N GLU A 384 -6.55 8.75 11.87
CA GLU A 384 -5.68 9.78 11.28
C GLU A 384 -4.56 10.29 12.20
N TYR A 385 -4.68 10.09 13.52
CA TYR A 385 -3.67 10.48 14.52
C TYR A 385 -3.07 9.25 15.21
N SER A 386 -3.08 8.10 14.55
CA SER A 386 -2.33 6.94 15.02
C SER A 386 -0.84 7.23 14.91
N ILE A 387 -0.06 6.75 15.87
CA ILE A 387 1.39 6.94 15.91
C ILE A 387 2.05 5.58 15.77
N HIS A 388 2.97 5.48 14.83
CA HIS A 388 3.82 4.32 14.65
C HIS A 388 5.19 4.62 15.24
N VAL A 389 5.70 3.72 16.08
CA VAL A 389 7.01 3.86 16.70
C VAL A 389 7.86 2.66 16.31
N ASN A 390 8.90 2.90 15.51
CA ASN A 390 9.85 1.88 15.09
C ASN A 390 10.95 1.77 16.13
N VAL A 391 11.11 0.59 16.73
CA VAL A 391 12.09 0.31 17.79
C VAL A 391 13.05 -0.78 17.31
N GLY A 392 14.34 -0.47 17.27
CA GLY A 392 15.37 -1.43 16.85
C GLY A 392 15.40 -2.68 17.74
N VAL A 393 15.42 -3.86 17.15
CA VAL A 393 15.24 -5.13 17.88
C VAL A 393 16.42 -5.49 18.78
N TYR A 394 17.65 -5.07 18.45
CA TYR A 394 18.87 -5.38 19.19
C TYR A 394 19.21 -4.30 20.22
N THR A 395 19.07 -3.03 19.82
CA THR A 395 19.49 -1.88 20.63
C THR A 395 18.34 -1.36 21.49
N GLY A 396 17.10 -1.52 21.03
CA GLY A 396 15.89 -0.89 21.55
C GLY A 396 15.86 0.63 21.34
N VAL A 397 16.68 1.17 20.45
CA VAL A 397 16.66 2.60 20.09
C VAL A 397 15.42 2.87 19.26
N ILE A 398 14.79 4.03 19.48
CA ILE A 398 13.72 4.50 18.60
C ILE A 398 14.37 4.92 17.28
N ARG A 399 14.08 4.18 16.21
CA ARG A 399 14.68 4.36 14.88
C ARG A 399 13.95 5.43 14.08
N ASP A 400 12.63 5.38 14.11
CA ASP A 400 11.79 6.33 13.40
C ASP A 400 10.44 6.50 14.11
N CYS A 401 9.93 7.72 14.12
CA CYS A 401 8.58 8.04 14.60
C CYS A 401 8.14 9.40 14.06
N SER A 402 7.02 9.43 13.32
CA SER A 402 6.31 10.66 12.98
C SER A 402 5.08 10.81 13.87
N ILE A 403 4.96 11.97 14.50
CA ILE A 403 3.87 12.30 15.42
C ILE A 403 3.09 13.47 14.84
N ILE A 404 1.83 13.22 14.50
CA ILE A 404 0.84 14.24 14.19
C ILE A 404 -0.17 14.30 15.34
N LEU A 405 -0.33 15.48 15.94
CA LEU A 405 -1.22 15.70 17.08
C LEU A 405 -2.49 16.45 16.66
N PRO A 406 -3.66 16.09 17.21
CA PRO A 406 -4.87 16.88 17.01
C PRO A 406 -4.80 18.20 17.80
N ASP A 407 -5.49 19.25 17.33
CA ASP A 407 -5.72 20.44 18.17
C ASP A 407 -6.66 20.09 19.34
N GLU A 408 -6.05 19.85 20.51
CA GLU A 408 -6.73 19.55 21.77
C GLU A 408 -7.78 20.61 22.16
N SER A 409 -7.58 21.87 21.75
CA SER A 409 -8.55 22.95 22.03
C SER A 409 -9.85 22.74 21.26
N GLN A 410 -9.76 22.21 20.03
CA GLN A 410 -10.92 21.86 19.22
C GLN A 410 -11.62 20.63 19.82
N LEU A 411 -10.88 19.58 20.16
CA LEU A 411 -11.43 18.37 20.78
C LEU A 411 -12.21 18.67 22.06
N LEU A 412 -11.69 19.54 22.92
CA LEU A 412 -12.36 19.97 24.15
C LEU A 412 -13.61 20.83 23.89
N ALA A 413 -13.66 21.54 22.76
CA ALA A 413 -14.80 22.37 22.37
C ALA A 413 -15.90 21.59 21.63
N MET A 414 -15.60 20.39 21.14
CA MET A 414 -16.54 19.55 20.41
C MET A 414 -17.72 19.11 21.27
N ASN A 415 -18.88 19.01 20.63
CA ASN A 415 -20.02 18.29 21.20
C ASN A 415 -19.91 16.81 20.81
N MET A 416 -19.66 15.96 21.79
CA MET A 416 -19.51 14.52 21.60
C MET A 416 -20.85 13.77 21.45
N GLU A 417 -21.99 14.45 21.59
CA GLU A 417 -23.31 13.86 21.34
C GLU A 417 -23.74 14.08 19.88
N PRO A 418 -23.83 13.01 19.06
CA PRO A 418 -24.27 13.15 17.67
C PRO A 418 -25.77 13.51 17.61
N VAL A 419 -26.12 14.48 16.77
CA VAL A 419 -27.51 14.90 16.55
C VAL A 419 -28.26 13.86 15.69
N VAL A 420 -27.55 13.31 14.71
CA VAL A 420 -28.00 12.20 13.88
C VAL A 420 -27.61 10.91 14.57
N SER A 421 -28.60 10.08 14.90
CA SER A 421 -28.31 8.78 15.53
C SER A 421 -27.69 7.81 14.53
N ILE A 422 -26.94 6.83 15.04
CA ILE A 422 -26.33 5.78 14.23
C ILE A 422 -27.36 5.00 13.39
N GLU A 423 -28.59 4.84 13.87
CA GLU A 423 -29.68 4.17 13.14
C GLU A 423 -30.16 5.01 11.93
N VAL A 424 -30.13 6.33 12.04
CA VAL A 424 -30.41 7.22 10.90
C VAL A 424 -29.26 7.16 9.90
N ALA A 425 -28.00 7.19 10.36
CA ALA A 425 -26.83 7.05 9.50
C ALA A 425 -26.83 5.70 8.74
N LYS A 426 -27.13 4.59 9.41
CA LYS A 426 -27.32 3.27 8.78
C LYS A 426 -28.41 3.29 7.72
N THR A 427 -29.51 4.02 7.96
CA THR A 427 -30.59 4.16 6.98
C THR A 427 -30.12 4.91 5.74
N ILE A 428 -29.40 6.04 5.93
CA ILE A 428 -28.81 6.81 4.83
C ILE A 428 -27.85 5.93 4.02
N PHE A 429 -26.96 5.19 4.69
CA PHE A 429 -26.03 4.28 4.04
C PHE A 429 -26.76 3.19 3.22
N LYS A 430 -27.77 2.55 3.83
CA LYS A 430 -28.60 1.54 3.17
C LYS A 430 -29.35 2.06 1.94
N GLU A 431 -29.77 3.33 1.93
CA GLU A 431 -30.43 3.92 0.76
C GLU A 431 -29.51 4.00 -0.46
N HIS A 432 -28.21 4.17 -0.25
CA HIS A 432 -27.19 4.28 -1.31
C HIS A 432 -26.59 2.93 -1.71
N LEU A 433 -26.54 1.97 -0.78
CA LEU A 433 -25.99 0.64 -1.01
C LEU A 433 -26.86 -0.18 -1.98
N GLN A 434 -26.26 -0.80 -2.98
CA GLN A 434 -26.82 -1.92 -3.73
C GLN A 434 -25.90 -3.13 -3.57
N MET A 435 -26.44 -4.33 -3.82
CA MET A 435 -25.62 -5.53 -3.92
C MET A 435 -25.62 -5.97 -5.38
N LYS A 436 -24.46 -6.30 -5.92
CA LYS A 436 -24.33 -6.87 -7.27
C LYS A 436 -23.63 -8.21 -7.18
N LEU A 437 -24.06 -9.15 -8.01
CA LEU A 437 -23.36 -10.41 -8.16
C LEU A 437 -22.04 -10.14 -8.89
N ALA A 438 -20.93 -10.63 -8.36
CA ALA A 438 -19.60 -10.46 -8.94
C ALA A 438 -18.78 -11.75 -8.81
N ARG A 439 -17.72 -11.84 -9.62
CA ARG A 439 -16.63 -12.81 -9.42
C ARG A 439 -15.68 -12.25 -8.38
N THR A 440 -15.19 -13.14 -7.54
CA THR A 440 -14.34 -12.88 -6.37
C THR A 440 -13.31 -13.99 -6.28
N ILE A 441 -12.13 -13.68 -5.76
CA ILE A 441 -11.06 -14.67 -5.58
C ILE A 441 -11.38 -15.46 -4.30
N ASN A 442 -11.26 -16.78 -4.36
CA ASN A 442 -11.31 -17.65 -3.19
C ASN A 442 -9.87 -17.91 -2.73
N TYR A 443 -9.47 -17.33 -1.60
CA TYR A 443 -8.12 -17.48 -1.05
C TYR A 443 -7.97 -18.73 -0.16
N GLU A 444 -9.06 -19.46 0.13
CA GLU A 444 -9.01 -20.68 0.96
C GLU A 444 -8.30 -21.89 0.29
N ASP A 445 -7.90 -21.80 -0.98
CA ASP A 445 -7.32 -22.92 -1.73
C ASP A 445 -5.80 -22.76 -1.90
N GLU A 446 -5.03 -23.67 -1.29
CA GLU A 446 -3.54 -23.72 -1.22
C GLU A 446 -2.81 -23.93 -2.57
N ASP A 447 -3.50 -23.89 -3.72
CA ASP A 447 -2.87 -24.10 -5.03
C ASP A 447 -2.45 -22.74 -5.62
N GLU A 448 -1.24 -22.30 -5.26
CA GLU A 448 -0.63 -21.03 -5.71
C GLU A 448 -0.60 -20.88 -7.25
N ASP A 449 -0.66 -22.00 -8.00
CA ASP A 449 -0.57 -22.00 -9.46
C ASP A 449 -1.91 -21.71 -10.16
N VAL A 450 -3.06 -21.79 -9.47
CA VAL A 450 -4.39 -21.63 -10.08
C VAL A 450 -5.34 -20.81 -9.23
N THR A 451 -5.68 -19.61 -9.70
CA THR A 451 -6.69 -18.77 -9.04
C THR A 451 -8.09 -19.36 -9.18
N LEU A 452 -8.76 -19.59 -8.05
CA LEU A 452 -10.13 -20.08 -8.01
C LEU A 452 -11.11 -18.92 -7.79
N TYR A 453 -12.04 -18.75 -8.72
CA TYR A 453 -13.06 -17.70 -8.63
C TYR A 453 -14.40 -18.23 -8.14
N GLY A 454 -14.90 -17.61 -7.09
CA GLY A 454 -16.22 -17.79 -6.50
C GLY A 454 -17.30 -16.93 -7.15
N LEU A 455 -18.45 -16.83 -6.46
CA LEU A 455 -19.51 -15.88 -6.75
C LEU A 455 -20.03 -15.33 -5.44
N ASP A 456 -20.04 -14.00 -5.33
CA ASP A 456 -20.55 -13.29 -4.16
C ASP A 456 -21.38 -12.08 -4.56
N TYR A 457 -22.22 -11.65 -3.63
CA TYR A 457 -22.86 -10.35 -3.69
C TYR A 457 -21.94 -9.33 -3.03
N VAL A 458 -21.34 -8.46 -3.84
CA VAL A 458 -20.46 -7.38 -3.37
C VAL A 458 -21.23 -6.07 -3.26
N MET A 459 -20.78 -5.20 -2.36
CA MET A 459 -21.33 -3.86 -2.20
C MET A 459 -21.09 -3.03 -3.47
N ASP A 460 -22.13 -2.35 -3.94
CA ASP A 460 -22.10 -1.48 -5.11
C ASP A 460 -22.73 -0.13 -4.78
N PHE A 461 -22.05 0.96 -5.15
CA PHE A 461 -22.51 2.32 -4.91
C PHE A 461 -22.71 3.03 -6.27
N PRO A 462 -23.95 3.10 -6.77
CA PRO A 462 -24.21 3.59 -8.12
C PRO A 462 -23.63 4.97 -8.39
N GLN A 463 -23.12 5.17 -9.61
CA GLN A 463 -22.47 6.42 -10.06
C GLN A 463 -21.20 6.77 -9.27
N ASN A 464 -20.50 5.76 -8.75
CA ASN A 464 -19.29 5.87 -7.94
C ASN A 464 -19.44 6.84 -6.76
N ARG A 465 -20.64 6.83 -6.18
CA ARG A 465 -20.99 7.59 -4.97
C ARG A 465 -20.74 6.75 -3.73
N ARG A 466 -19.53 6.19 -3.62
CA ARG A 466 -19.12 5.51 -2.41
C ARG A 466 -19.09 6.53 -1.29
N ILE A 467 -19.78 6.25 -0.19
CA ILE A 467 -19.86 7.16 0.94
C ILE A 467 -18.50 7.12 1.64
N GLU A 468 -17.82 8.27 1.71
CA GLU A 468 -16.60 8.43 2.50
C GLU A 468 -16.96 8.62 3.97
N ARG A 469 -17.89 9.54 4.25
CA ARG A 469 -18.37 9.85 5.61
C ARG A 469 -19.75 10.50 5.59
N ILE A 470 -20.44 10.43 6.73
CA ILE A 470 -21.72 11.11 6.97
C ILE A 470 -21.56 12.02 8.19
N ASP A 471 -21.85 13.31 8.05
CA ASP A 471 -21.79 14.25 9.18
C ASP A 471 -22.80 13.86 10.27
N ALA A 472 -22.31 13.62 11.49
CA ALA A 472 -23.14 13.14 12.59
C ALA A 472 -24.01 14.23 13.23
N THR A 473 -23.84 15.49 12.82
CA THR A 473 -24.62 16.65 13.25
C THR A 473 -25.70 17.02 12.23
N THR A 474 -25.35 17.00 10.94
CA THR A 474 -26.23 17.47 9.86
C THR A 474 -26.87 16.34 9.06
N GLY A 475 -26.24 15.18 9.00
CA GLY A 475 -26.61 14.05 8.13
C GLY A 475 -26.19 14.25 6.67
N GLU A 476 -25.36 15.25 6.38
CA GLU A 476 -24.78 15.46 5.06
C GLU A 476 -23.84 14.31 4.69
N VAL A 477 -23.94 13.83 3.45
CA VAL A 477 -23.16 12.72 2.93
C VAL A 477 -22.03 13.25 2.08
N TYR A 478 -20.81 12.86 2.43
CA TYR A 478 -19.60 13.09 1.67
C TYR A 478 -19.24 11.81 0.94
N TYR A 479 -18.89 11.93 -0.33
CA TYR A 479 -18.57 10.80 -1.19
C TYR A 479 -17.08 10.80 -1.49
N GLU A 480 -16.50 9.61 -1.60
CA GLU A 480 -15.13 9.45 -2.08
C GLU A 480 -15.02 10.09 -3.46
N PHE A 481 -13.93 10.83 -3.70
CA PHE A 481 -13.67 11.37 -5.04
C PHE A 481 -13.37 10.19 -5.96
N SER A 482 -14.21 10.00 -6.97
CA SER A 482 -13.99 8.97 -7.99
C SER A 482 -13.32 9.60 -9.19
N ASP A 483 -12.09 9.18 -9.47
CA ASP A 483 -11.36 9.52 -10.69
C ASP A 483 -11.83 8.73 -11.92
N VAL A 484 -12.88 7.91 -11.77
CA VAL A 484 -13.41 7.07 -12.83
C VAL A 484 -14.08 7.93 -13.89
N LEU A 485 -13.50 7.94 -15.08
CA LEU A 485 -14.00 8.69 -16.22
C LEU A 485 -15.01 7.89 -17.03
N ARG A 486 -14.84 6.56 -17.10
CA ARG A 486 -15.70 5.65 -17.87
C ARG A 486 -15.73 4.23 -17.29
N GLU A 487 -16.90 3.60 -17.44
CA GLU A 487 -17.15 2.19 -17.15
C GLU A 487 -17.70 1.49 -18.40
N GLY A 488 -17.36 0.20 -18.57
CA GLY A 488 -17.64 -0.63 -19.75
C GLY A 488 -18.90 -1.48 -19.73
#